data_AF-A0A7W4YWN4-F1
#
_entry.id   AF-A0A7W4YWN4-F1
#
_cell.length_a   1.000
_cell.length_b   1.000
_cell.length_c   1.000
_cell.angle_alpha   90.00
_cell.angle_beta   90.00
_cell.angle_gamma   90.00
#
_symmetry.space_group_name_H-M   'P 1'
#
loop_
_entity.id
_entity.type
_entity.pdbx_description
1 polymer ?
#
loop_
_entity_poly.entity_id
_entity_poly.type
_entity_poly.pdbx_seq_one_letter_code
_entity_poly.pdbx_strand_id
1 'polypeptide(L)' 'MNYLALLSSMTALVPAMIGSSMAQEKTQTGATTIVVAHRGASGYLPEHTLEAYKMAIDM' A
#
# COMPACT_ATOMS: atom_id res chain seq x y z
N MET A 1 20.14 -34.90 -24.09
CA MET A 1 20.38 -33.46 -23.83
C MET A 1 19.11 -32.59 -23.72
N ASN A 2 17.89 -33.05 -24.05
CA ASN A 2 16.69 -32.17 -24.02
C ASN A 2 16.06 -31.90 -22.65
N TYR A 3 16.22 -32.78 -21.66
CA TYR A 3 15.61 -32.59 -20.33
C TYR A 3 16.23 -31.43 -19.55
N LEU A 4 17.53 -31.18 -19.75
CA LEU A 4 18.26 -30.11 -19.08
C LEU A 4 17.82 -28.72 -19.58
N ALA A 5 17.53 -28.61 -20.89
CA ALA A 5 16.97 -27.41 -21.49
C ALA A 5 15.56 -27.11 -20.95
N LEU A 6 14.71 -28.14 -20.81
CA LEU A 6 13.33 -28.05 -20.32
C LEU A 6 13.27 -27.65 -18.82
N LEU A 7 14.25 -28.10 -18.02
CA LEU A 7 14.40 -27.68 -16.62
C LEU A 7 14.86 -26.21 -16.52
N SER A 8 15.76 -25.76 -17.40
CA SER A 8 16.27 -24.38 -17.41
C SER A 8 15.23 -23.34 -17.86
N SER A 9 14.27 -23.73 -18.71
CA SER A 9 13.18 -22.85 -19.13
C SER A 9 12.14 -22.62 -18.03
N MET A 10 11.95 -23.60 -17.13
CA MET A 10 11.04 -23.46 -16.00
C MET A 10 11.57 -22.48 -14.95
N THR A 11 12.87 -22.48 -14.66
CA THR A 11 13.49 -21.54 -13.70
C THR A 11 13.45 -20.09 -14.18
N ALA A 12 13.45 -19.84 -15.50
CA ALA A 12 13.37 -18.48 -16.04
C ALA A 12 11.95 -17.87 -15.97
N LEU A 13 10.89 -18.69 -15.91
CA LEU A 13 9.50 -18.20 -15.87
C LEU A 13 8.98 -17.88 -14.46
N VAL A 14 9.57 -18.46 -13.41
CA VAL A 14 9.09 -18.28 -12.02
C VAL A 14 9.12 -16.81 -11.56
N PRO A 15 10.18 -16.01 -11.83
CA PRO A 15 10.22 -14.62 -11.37
C PRO A 15 9.15 -13.72 -11.98
N ALA A 16 8.68 -14.03 -13.20
CA ALA A 16 7.64 -13.24 -13.88
C ALA A 16 6.23 -13.44 -13.30
N MET A 17 6.01 -14.55 -12.57
CA MET A 17 4.73 -14.84 -11.90
C MET A 17 4.63 -14.23 -10.50
N ILE A 18 5.73 -13.70 -9.95
CA ILE A 18 5.73 -12.94 -8.71
C ILE A 18 5.37 -11.50 -9.06
N GLY A 19 4.09 -11.28 -9.38
CA GLY A 19 3.54 -9.95 -9.56
C GLY A 19 3.72 -9.15 -8.27
N SER A 20 4.20 -7.91 -8.39
CA SER A 20 4.21 -6.97 -7.27
C SER A 20 2.76 -6.70 -6.85
N SER A 21 2.37 -7.22 -5.69
CA SER A 21 1.09 -6.85 -5.07
C SER A 21 1.22 -5.40 -4.60
N MET A 22 0.87 -4.44 -5.46
CA MET A 22 0.57 -3.10 -4.97
C MET A 22 -0.64 -3.26 -4.06
N ALA A 23 -0.50 -2.83 -2.80
CA ALA A 23 -1.60 -2.85 -1.84
C ALA A 23 -2.74 -2.00 -2.40
N GLN A 24 -3.68 -2.65 -3.09
CA GLN A 24 -4.86 -2.00 -3.58
C GLN A 24 -5.71 -1.66 -2.37
N GLU A 25 -5.91 -0.38 -2.12
CA GLU A 25 -6.80 0.09 -1.08
C GLU A 25 -8.22 -0.39 -1.40
N LYS A 26 -8.64 -1.48 -0.77
CA LYS A 26 -9.84 -2.21 -1.13
C LYS A 26 -11.02 -1.69 -0.32
N THR A 27 -11.62 -0.60 -0.76
CA THR A 27 -12.95 -0.21 -0.26
C THR A 27 -14.02 -1.12 -0.86
N GLN A 28 -15.15 -1.28 -0.17
CA GLN A 28 -16.23 -2.19 -0.62
C GLN A 28 -16.79 -1.81 -2.00
N THR A 29 -16.72 -0.53 -2.37
CA THR A 29 -17.24 0.01 -3.63
C THR A 29 -16.16 0.38 -4.64
N GLY A 30 -14.87 0.22 -4.30
CA GLY A 30 -13.76 0.70 -5.13
C GLY A 30 -13.56 2.22 -5.11
N ALA A 31 -14.26 2.94 -4.24
CA ALA A 31 -14.00 4.36 -3.97
C ALA A 31 -12.63 4.56 -3.29
N THR A 32 -12.10 5.77 -3.35
CA THR A 32 -10.88 6.17 -2.63
C THR A 32 -11.04 5.97 -1.12
N THR A 33 -10.00 5.47 -0.44
CA THR A 33 -10.02 5.38 1.03
C THR A 33 -10.08 6.76 1.65
N ILE A 34 -10.85 6.89 2.71
CA ILE A 34 -10.94 8.12 3.49
C ILE A 34 -10.10 7.94 4.75
N VAL A 35 -9.12 8.80 4.94
CA VAL A 35 -8.35 8.91 6.18
C VAL A 35 -8.98 9.99 7.05
N VAL A 36 -9.28 9.67 8.32
CA VAL A 36 -9.89 10.61 9.27
C VAL A 36 -8.94 10.84 10.44
N ALA A 37 -8.43 12.07 10.57
CA ALA A 37 -7.61 12.47 11.70
C ALA A 37 -8.49 12.69 12.94
N HIS A 38 -8.52 11.72 13.86
CA HIS A 38 -9.31 11.79 15.07
C HIS A 38 -8.80 12.90 16.00
N ARG A 39 -9.59 14.00 16.09
CA ARG A 39 -9.30 15.22 16.87
C ARG A 39 -8.06 16.00 16.39
N GLY A 40 -7.70 15.88 15.11
CA GLY A 40 -6.47 16.43 14.54
C GLY A 40 -5.32 15.43 14.60
N ALA A 41 -4.08 15.89 14.39
CA ALA A 41 -2.86 15.10 14.50
C ALA A 41 -2.49 14.81 15.98
N SER A 42 -3.40 14.15 16.71
CA SER A 42 -3.36 13.97 18.18
C SER A 42 -2.17 13.16 18.70
N GLY A 43 -1.54 12.35 17.85
CA GLY A 43 -0.27 11.68 18.19
C GLY A 43 0.96 12.59 18.16
N TYR A 44 0.83 13.79 17.59
CA TYR A 44 1.93 14.74 17.39
C TYR A 44 1.72 16.05 18.15
N LEU A 45 0.48 16.52 18.25
CA LEU A 45 0.09 17.79 18.87
C LEU A 45 -1.10 17.60 19.82
N PRO A 46 -1.35 18.54 20.76
CA PRO A 46 -2.53 18.50 21.60
C PRO A 46 -3.82 18.41 20.78
N GLU A 47 -4.71 17.48 21.15
CA GLU A 47 -5.99 17.26 20.48
C GLU A 47 -6.92 18.49 20.53
N HIS A 48 -7.84 18.58 19.57
CA HIS A 48 -8.83 19.67 19.49
C HIS A 48 -8.23 21.09 19.38
N THR A 49 -7.01 21.21 18.82
CA THR A 49 -6.36 22.50 18.56
C THR A 49 -6.29 22.83 17.07
N LEU A 50 -6.20 24.11 16.72
CA LEU A 50 -6.08 24.56 15.33
C LEU A 50 -4.78 24.04 14.69
N GLU A 51 -3.70 23.97 15.46
CA GLU A 51 -2.41 23.45 15.05
C GLU A 51 -2.48 21.96 14.72
N ALA A 52 -3.17 21.16 15.54
CA ALA A 52 -3.37 19.74 15.28
C ALA A 52 -4.23 19.50 14.04
N TYR A 53 -5.27 20.32 13.80
CA TYR A 53 -6.06 20.24 12.57
C TYR A 53 -5.25 20.65 11.33
N LYS A 54 -4.46 21.73 11.44
CA LYS A 54 -3.59 22.19 10.36
C LYS A 54 -2.58 21.12 9.97
N MET A 55 -1.87 20.55 10.94
CA MET A 55 -0.93 19.47 10.70
C MET A 55 -1.59 18.26 10.03
N ALA A 56 -2.80 17.89 10.46
CA ALA A 56 -3.52 16.78 9.84
C ALA A 56 -3.91 17.03 8.37
N ILE A 57 -4.06 18.29 7.95
CA ILE A 57 -4.34 18.66 6.54
C ILE A 57 -3.06 18.63 5.70
N ASP A 58 -1.91 18.94 6.29
CA ASP A 58 -0.62 18.98 5.61
C ASP A 58 0.02 17.58 5.41
N MET A 59 -0.61 16.50 5.92
CA MET A 59 -0.17 15.10 5.81
C MET A 59 -0.89 14.35 4.69
#